data_AF-A0A8H9AGX8-F1
#
_entry.id   AF-A0A8H9AGX8-F1
#
_cell.length_a   1.000
_cell.length_b   1.000
_cell.length_c   1.000
_cell.angle_alpha   90.00
_cell.angle_beta   90.00
_cell.angle_gamma   90.00
#
_symmetry.space_group_name_H-M   'P 1'
#
loop_
_entity.id
_entity.type
_entity.pdbx_description
1 polymer ?
#
loop_
_entity_poly.entity_id
_entity_poly.type
_entity_poly.pdbx_seq_one_letter_code
_entity_poly.pdbx_strand_id
1 'polypeptide(L)'
;AQNTVAGDNQVKGIPLKTVRERVRLLKASPSGKMYARMRVNRGNLPAIKLGTAQVRLARSRHGSNSRHRGSVLKVGKYLFRDAFIQQLANGRWHVMRRIDGKNRYPIDVVKIPMSGPLTQAFEDARDRIIAAEMPKQLGYALKQQLRLWLTR
;
A
#
# COMPACT_ATOMS: atom_id res chain seq x y z
N ALA A 1 6.91 -2.53 1.53
CA ALA A 1 6.10 -2.14 0.34
C ALA A 1 6.92 -1.78 -0.92
N GLN A 2 8.22 -1.46 -0.83
CA GLN A 2 9.05 -1.14 -2.01
C GLN A 2 9.17 -2.32 -2.99
N ASN A 3 9.11 -3.56 -2.50
CA ASN A 3 9.19 -4.77 -3.32
C ASN A 3 7.82 -5.28 -3.79
N THR A 4 6.72 -4.63 -3.39
CA THR A 4 5.38 -5.03 -3.81
C THR A 4 5.22 -4.73 -5.29
N VAL A 5 4.98 -5.78 -6.09
CA VAL A 5 4.68 -5.65 -7.50
C VAL A 5 3.21 -5.29 -7.65
N ALA A 6 2.93 -4.20 -8.33
CA ALA A 6 1.57 -3.81 -8.69
C ALA A 6 1.41 -3.89 -10.22
N GLY A 7 0.47 -4.73 -10.66
CA GLY A 7 0.20 -4.92 -12.08
C GLY A 7 1.21 -5.83 -12.80
N ASP A 8 1.00 -5.96 -14.10
CA ASP A 8 1.64 -6.97 -14.95
C ASP A 8 2.94 -6.46 -15.59
N ASN A 9 3.28 -5.17 -15.44
CA ASN A 9 4.55 -4.60 -15.89
C ASN A 9 5.70 -4.75 -14.88
N GLN A 10 5.51 -5.57 -13.83
CA GLN A 10 6.49 -5.83 -12.78
C GLN A 10 7.07 -4.59 -12.09
N VAL A 11 6.40 -3.44 -12.21
CA VAL A 11 6.86 -2.21 -11.56
C VAL A 11 6.75 -2.39 -10.06
N LYS A 12 7.91 -2.34 -9.41
CA LYS A 12 8.05 -2.49 -7.96
C LYS A 12 7.72 -1.18 -7.26
N GLY A 13 7.08 -1.31 -6.11
CA GLY A 13 7.00 -0.26 -5.10
C GLY A 13 5.82 0.68 -5.29
N ILE A 14 4.97 0.70 -4.27
CA ILE A 14 3.78 1.54 -4.18
C ILE A 14 4.16 2.95 -3.70
N PRO A 15 3.46 4.01 -4.13
CA PRO A 15 3.78 5.37 -3.72
C PRO A 15 3.78 5.53 -2.19
N LEU A 16 4.79 6.21 -1.66
CA LEU A 16 4.96 6.41 -0.21
C LEU A 16 3.76 7.12 0.40
N LYS A 17 3.16 8.09 -0.31
CA LYS A 17 1.95 8.81 0.14
C LYS A 17 0.82 7.83 0.48
N THR A 18 0.53 6.88 -0.41
CA THR A 18 -0.51 5.86 -0.23
C THR A 18 -0.19 4.91 0.94
N VAL A 19 1.09 4.62 1.18
CA VAL A 19 1.51 3.80 2.32
C VAL A 19 1.37 4.59 3.62
N ARG A 20 1.76 5.87 3.64
CA ARG A 20 1.70 6.74 4.82
C ARG A 20 0.26 7.00 5.29
N GLU A 21 -0.68 7.13 4.37
CA GLU A 21 -2.12 7.24 4.68
C GLU A 21 -2.68 6.04 5.48
N ARG A 22 -1.99 4.89 5.44
CA ARG A 22 -2.40 3.67 6.17
C ARG A 22 -1.88 3.64 7.60
N VAL A 23 -0.98 4.54 7.97
CA VAL A 23 -0.32 4.56 9.27
C VAL A 23 -0.95 5.63 10.14
N ARG A 24 -1.30 5.27 11.37
CA ARG A 24 -1.72 6.19 12.42
C ARG A 24 -0.80 6.04 13.62
N LEU A 25 -0.22 7.15 14.07
CA LEU A 25 0.66 7.18 15.24
C LEU A 25 -0.05 7.91 16.39
N LEU A 26 -0.23 7.22 17.50
CA LEU A 26 -0.60 7.80 18.78
C LEU A 26 0.69 7.97 19.58
N LYS A 27 1.05 9.22 19.89
CA LYS A 27 2.28 9.53 20.64
C LYS A 27 2.01 9.43 22.14
N ALA A 28 3.06 9.08 22.89
CA ALA A 28 3.02 9.18 24.34
C ALA A 28 2.99 10.66 24.76
N SER A 29 2.28 10.98 25.84
CA SER A 29 2.21 12.32 26.42
C SER A 29 2.25 12.25 27.95
N PRO A 30 2.94 13.17 28.64
CA PRO A 30 2.98 13.21 30.11
C PRO A 30 1.60 13.37 30.76
N SER A 31 0.68 14.10 30.13
CA SER A 31 -0.68 14.33 30.62
C SER A 31 -1.69 13.29 30.12
N GLY A 32 -1.26 12.41 29.22
CA GLY A 32 -2.14 11.47 28.53
C GLY A 32 -1.65 10.03 28.65
N LYS A 33 -1.69 9.30 27.53
CA LYS A 33 -1.22 7.92 27.50
C LYS A 33 0.30 7.90 27.62
N MET A 34 0.80 7.13 28.58
CA MET A 34 2.24 6.90 28.78
C MET A 34 2.87 5.92 27.76
N TYR A 35 2.11 5.50 26.74
CA TYR A 35 2.59 4.62 25.68
C TYR A 35 2.36 5.23 24.30
N ALA A 36 3.28 4.95 23.38
CA ALA A 36 3.09 5.21 21.96
C ALA A 36 2.48 3.97 21.28
N ARG A 37 1.55 4.18 20.34
CA ARG A 37 0.93 3.11 19.56
C ARG A 37 0.91 3.47 18.09
N MET A 38 1.49 2.62 17.26
CA MET A 38 1.39 2.71 15.81
C MET A 38 0.37 1.69 15.29
N ARG A 39 -0.59 2.14 14.49
CA ARG A 39 -1.58 1.28 13.81
C ARG A 39 -1.36 1.36 12.31
N VAL A 40 -1.30 0.20 11.65
CA VAL A 40 -1.10 0.10 10.20
C VAL A 40 -2.24 -0.68 9.56
N ASN A 41 -2.93 -0.06 8.60
CA ASN A 41 -3.99 -0.72 7.84
C ASN A 41 -3.40 -1.67 6.79
N ARG A 42 -3.38 -2.96 7.15
CA ARG A 42 -2.83 -4.10 6.40
C ARG A 42 -3.73 -4.64 5.27
N GLY A 43 -4.95 -4.12 5.11
CA GLY A 43 -5.86 -4.52 4.04
C GLY A 43 -5.31 -4.24 2.63
N ASN A 44 -5.74 -5.00 1.63
CA ASN A 44 -5.25 -4.86 0.26
C ASN A 44 -5.49 -3.46 -0.32
N LEU A 45 -4.67 -3.07 -1.30
CA LEU A 45 -4.80 -1.79 -1.99
C LEU A 45 -5.57 -1.98 -3.29
N PRO A 46 -6.73 -1.33 -3.52
CA PRO A 46 -7.37 -1.38 -4.82
C PRO A 46 -6.53 -0.64 -5.86
N ALA A 47 -6.40 -1.19 -7.05
CA ALA A 47 -5.51 -0.65 -8.09
C ALA A 47 -5.85 0.79 -8.49
N ILE A 48 -7.12 1.21 -8.40
CA ILE A 48 -7.55 2.59 -8.68
C ILE A 48 -6.83 3.65 -7.81
N LYS A 49 -6.37 3.28 -6.61
CA LYS A 49 -5.64 4.20 -5.71
C LYS A 49 -4.19 4.48 -6.15
N LEU A 50 -3.71 3.82 -7.21
CA LEU A 50 -2.35 4.01 -7.69
C LEU A 50 -2.16 5.26 -8.55
N GLY A 51 -3.24 5.85 -9.08
CA GLY A 51 -3.19 7.06 -9.88
C GLY A 51 -4.36 7.17 -10.86
N THR A 52 -4.23 8.10 -11.80
CA THR A 52 -5.18 8.28 -12.89
C THR A 52 -5.20 7.05 -13.79
N ALA A 53 -6.39 6.61 -14.17
CA ALA A 53 -6.58 5.42 -14.98
C ALA A 53 -6.86 5.82 -16.44
N GLN A 54 -6.11 5.23 -17.37
CA GLN A 54 -6.18 5.50 -18.81
C GLN A 54 -6.11 4.19 -19.58
N VAL A 55 -7.03 3.98 -20.52
CA VAL A 55 -7.02 2.80 -21.38
C VAL A 55 -6.08 3.05 -22.56
N ARG A 56 -5.13 2.14 -22.77
CA ARG A 56 -4.31 2.10 -23.99
C ARG A 56 -4.87 1.03 -24.92
N LEU A 57 -5.44 1.49 -26.03
CA LEU A 57 -5.95 0.63 -27.08
C LEU A 57 -4.80 0.04 -27.89
N ALA A 58 -4.86 -1.26 -28.16
CA ALA A 58 -3.98 -1.87 -29.15
C ALA A 58 -4.41 -1.39 -30.55
N ARG A 59 -3.45 -0.94 -31.36
CA ARG A 59 -3.72 -0.60 -32.76
C ARG A 59 -3.92 -1.90 -33.53
N SER A 60 -5.13 -2.11 -34.08
CA SER A 60 -5.38 -3.22 -35.01
C SER A 60 -4.57 -2.98 -36.29
N ARG A 61 -3.75 -3.96 -36.69
CA ARG A 61 -3.23 -4.01 -38.06
C ARG A 61 -4.42 -4.40 -38.96
N HIS A 62 -4.76 -3.49 -39.86
CA HIS A 62 -5.61 -3.62 -41.05
C HIS A 62 -6.53 -4.85 -41.09
N GLY A 63 -7.85 -4.62 -40.97
CA GLY A 63 -8.88 -5.61 -41.34
C GLY A 63 -9.21 -6.71 -40.33
N SER A 64 -8.44 -6.90 -39.24
CA SER A 64 -8.79 -7.90 -38.23
C SER A 64 -9.74 -7.34 -37.16
N ASN A 65 -10.84 -8.06 -36.91
CA ASN A 65 -11.89 -7.76 -35.92
C ASN A 65 -11.41 -7.86 -34.46
N SER A 66 -10.11 -7.72 -34.20
CA SER A 66 -9.45 -7.89 -32.90
C SER A 66 -9.35 -6.58 -32.11
N ARG A 67 -10.32 -5.65 -32.25
CA ARG A 67 -10.28 -4.28 -31.70
C ARG A 67 -10.08 -4.19 -30.17
N HIS A 68 -10.14 -5.32 -29.45
CA HIS A 68 -9.98 -5.39 -28.00
C HIS A 68 -8.91 -6.40 -27.54
N ARG A 69 -8.29 -7.17 -28.44
CA ARG A 69 -7.31 -8.20 -28.04
C ARG A 69 -5.95 -7.53 -27.83
N GLY A 70 -5.58 -7.31 -26.56
CA GLY A 70 -4.34 -6.65 -26.18
C GLY A 70 -4.48 -5.18 -25.78
N SER A 71 -5.70 -4.64 -25.62
CA SER A 71 -5.89 -3.36 -24.93
C SER A 71 -5.54 -3.51 -23.46
N VAL A 72 -4.90 -2.49 -22.90
CA VAL A 72 -4.35 -2.55 -21.56
C VAL A 72 -4.75 -1.33 -20.76
N LEU A 73 -5.13 -1.54 -19.51
CA LEU A 73 -5.41 -0.44 -18.59
C LEU A 73 -4.13 0.02 -17.91
N LYS A 74 -3.79 1.30 -18.09
CA LYS A 74 -2.71 1.96 -17.37
C LYS A 74 -3.30 2.70 -16.17
N VAL A 75 -2.73 2.53 -14.98
CA VAL A 75 -3.09 3.30 -13.79
C VAL A 75 -1.83 3.90 -13.21
N GLY A 76 -1.66 5.21 -13.35
CA GLY A 76 -0.37 5.87 -13.08
C GLY A 76 0.77 5.22 -13.86
N LYS A 77 1.80 4.72 -13.17
CA LYS A 77 2.94 3.99 -13.78
C LYS A 77 2.69 2.48 -13.99
N TYR A 78 1.57 1.96 -13.52
CA TYR A 78 1.29 0.52 -13.48
C TYR A 78 0.40 0.10 -14.65
N LEU A 79 0.53 -1.17 -15.02
CA LEU A 79 -0.12 -1.74 -16.18
C LEU A 79 -0.94 -2.94 -15.76
N PHE A 80 -2.22 -2.98 -16.14
CA PHE A 80 -3.14 -4.07 -15.86
C PHE A 80 -3.75 -4.56 -17.17
N ARG A 81 -3.34 -5.76 -17.59
CA ARG A 81 -3.92 -6.50 -18.71
C ARG A 81 -5.29 -7.05 -18.32
N ASP A 82 -6.17 -7.12 -19.31
CA ASP A 82 -7.54 -7.65 -19.19
C ASP A 82 -8.36 -7.00 -18.07
N ALA A 83 -7.98 -5.76 -17.73
CA ALA A 83 -8.64 -4.95 -16.72
C ALA A 83 -9.36 -3.77 -17.37
N PHE A 84 -10.44 -3.34 -16.75
CA PHE A 84 -11.25 -2.22 -17.20
C PHE A 84 -11.74 -1.39 -16.01
N ILE A 85 -12.24 -0.20 -16.29
CA ILE A 85 -12.78 0.71 -15.28
C ILE A 85 -14.30 0.63 -15.34
N GLN A 86 -14.94 0.48 -14.18
CA GLN A 86 -16.39 0.52 -14.07
C GLN A 86 -16.81 1.26 -12.80
N GLN A 87 -17.89 2.02 -12.90
CA GLN A 87 -18.56 2.60 -11.75
C GLN A 87 -19.51 1.57 -11.15
N LEU A 88 -19.37 1.31 -9.86
CA LEU A 88 -20.30 0.44 -9.12
C LEU A 88 -21.59 1.20 -8.78
N ALA A 89 -22.63 0.46 -8.39
CA ALA A 89 -23.91 1.03 -7.95
C ALA A 89 -23.77 2.02 -6.78
N ASN A 90 -22.68 1.94 -6.00
CA ASN A 90 -22.35 2.89 -4.94
C ASN A 90 -21.69 4.20 -5.43
N GLY A 91 -21.60 4.41 -6.75
CA GLY A 91 -21.00 5.60 -7.37
C GLY A 91 -19.47 5.60 -7.42
N ARG A 92 -18.78 4.59 -6.85
CA ARG A 92 -17.31 4.54 -6.83
C ARG A 92 -16.76 3.86 -8.09
N TRP A 93 -15.75 4.50 -8.67
CA TRP A 93 -14.97 3.93 -9.76
C TRP A 93 -13.98 2.89 -9.25
N HIS A 94 -13.97 1.72 -9.90
CA HIS A 94 -13.04 0.65 -9.59
C HIS A 94 -12.37 0.13 -10.86
N VAL A 95 -11.12 -0.28 -10.69
CA VAL A 95 -10.42 -1.11 -11.67
C VAL A 95 -10.81 -2.55 -11.41
N MET A 96 -11.36 -3.19 -12.42
CA MET A 96 -11.90 -4.54 -12.36
C MET A 96 -11.22 -5.44 -13.38
N ARG A 97 -11.19 -6.74 -13.10
CA ARG A 97 -10.66 -7.78 -13.98
C ARG A 97 -11.64 -8.95 -14.00
N ARG A 98 -11.74 -9.62 -15.15
CA ARG A 98 -12.47 -10.89 -15.28
C ARG A 98 -11.55 -12.03 -14.85
N ILE A 99 -12.01 -12.88 -13.94
CA ILE A 99 -11.17 -13.89 -13.29
C ILE A 99 -10.68 -14.97 -14.28
N ASP A 100 -11.41 -15.22 -15.37
CA ASP A 100 -11.11 -16.28 -16.34
C ASP A 100 -11.20 -15.84 -17.83
N GLY A 101 -11.16 -14.53 -18.10
CA GLY A 101 -11.11 -13.99 -19.48
C GLY A 101 -12.33 -14.23 -20.38
N LYS A 102 -13.32 -15.05 -19.98
CA LYS A 102 -14.59 -15.22 -20.72
C LYS A 102 -15.65 -14.20 -20.28
N ASN A 103 -16.54 -13.84 -21.20
CA ASN A 103 -17.52 -12.76 -21.05
C ASN A 103 -18.56 -12.97 -19.93
N ARG A 104 -18.71 -14.21 -19.42
CA ARG A 104 -19.72 -14.63 -18.43
C ARG A 104 -19.20 -14.80 -16.99
N TYR A 105 -17.89 -14.66 -16.72
CA TYR A 105 -17.37 -14.88 -15.36
C TYR A 105 -17.56 -13.69 -14.42
N PRO A 106 -17.55 -13.93 -13.10
CA PRO A 106 -17.64 -12.87 -12.09
C PRO A 106 -16.55 -11.83 -12.26
N ILE A 107 -16.94 -10.57 -12.04
CA ILE A 107 -16.06 -9.41 -12.10
C ILE A 107 -15.53 -9.17 -10.67
N ASP A 108 -14.21 -9.10 -10.49
CA ASP A 108 -13.62 -8.67 -9.21
C ASP A 108 -12.77 -7.41 -9.37
N VAL A 109 -12.65 -6.67 -8.28
CA VAL A 109 -11.77 -5.52 -8.16
C VAL A 109 -10.33 -5.99 -8.12
N VAL A 110 -9.48 -5.36 -8.94
CA VAL A 110 -8.03 -5.64 -8.91
C VAL A 110 -7.45 -5.12 -7.59
N LYS A 111 -7.00 -6.05 -6.76
CA LYS A 111 -6.44 -5.82 -5.43
C LYS A 111 -4.95 -6.14 -5.43
N ILE A 112 -4.16 -5.29 -4.78
CA ILE A 112 -2.73 -5.47 -4.61
C ILE A 112 -2.48 -5.93 -3.17
N PRO A 113 -1.80 -7.07 -2.96
CA PRO A 113 -1.55 -7.62 -1.64
C PRO A 113 -0.59 -6.72 -0.85
N MET A 114 -1.06 -6.21 0.28
CA MET A 114 -0.29 -5.30 1.16
C MET A 114 0.09 -5.92 2.50
N SER A 115 -0.64 -6.93 2.94
CA SER A 115 -0.51 -7.54 4.28
C SER A 115 0.93 -7.95 4.59
N GLY A 116 1.49 -8.90 3.85
CA GLY A 116 2.85 -9.42 4.10
C GLY A 116 3.94 -8.34 3.99
N PRO A 117 4.00 -7.57 2.89
CA PRO A 117 5.04 -6.55 2.70
C PRO A 117 5.00 -5.38 3.68
N LEU A 118 3.89 -5.14 4.37
CA LEU A 118 3.78 -4.13 5.42
C LEU A 118 4.16 -4.69 6.79
N THR A 119 3.74 -5.92 7.11
CA THR A 119 4.12 -6.59 8.36
C THR A 119 5.63 -6.78 8.43
N GLN A 120 6.25 -7.36 7.39
CA GLN A 120 7.69 -7.59 7.38
C GLN A 120 8.48 -6.28 7.56
N ALA A 121 8.14 -5.26 6.77
CA ALA A 121 8.81 -3.97 6.84
C ALA A 121 8.63 -3.27 8.20
N PHE A 122 7.52 -3.51 8.89
CA PHE A 122 7.28 -2.98 10.23
C PHE A 122 8.12 -3.70 11.29
N GLU A 123 8.16 -5.02 11.24
CA GLU A 123 8.96 -5.85 12.16
C GLU A 123 10.45 -5.55 12.01
N ASP A 124 10.96 -5.55 10.78
CA ASP A 124 12.37 -5.21 10.48
C ASP A 124 12.74 -3.82 11.03
N ALA A 125 11.86 -2.82 10.83
CA ALA A 125 12.10 -1.46 11.30
C ALA A 125 12.01 -1.36 12.83
N ARG A 126 11.05 -2.04 13.45
CA ARG A 126 10.88 -2.10 14.90
C ARG A 126 12.13 -2.66 15.56
N ASP A 127 12.59 -3.82 15.11
CA ASP A 127 13.74 -4.50 15.72
C ASP A 127 15.02 -3.68 15.55
N ARG A 128 15.22 -3.07 14.37
CA ARG A 128 16.32 -2.15 14.12
C ARG A 128 16.30 -0.93 15.04
N ILE A 129 15.14 -0.27 15.20
CA ILE A 129 15.00 0.92 16.05
C ILE A 129 15.20 0.55 17.52
N ILE A 130 14.63 -0.57 17.96
CA ILE A 130 14.81 -1.06 19.33
C ILE A 130 16.28 -1.29 19.62
N ALA A 131 16.98 -2.05 18.78
CA ALA A 131 18.40 -2.33 19.00
C ALA A 131 19.27 -1.07 19.03
N ALA A 132 19.01 -0.10 18.15
CA ALA A 132 19.84 1.10 18.01
C ALA A 132 19.54 2.20 19.05
N GLU A 133 18.27 2.45 19.35
CA GLU A 133 17.83 3.62 20.11
C GLU A 133 17.42 3.30 21.55
N MET A 134 16.90 2.10 21.84
CA MET A 134 16.43 1.79 23.20
C MET A 134 17.53 1.90 24.27
N PRO A 135 18.76 1.37 24.08
CA PRO A 135 19.79 1.47 25.11
C PRO A 135 20.15 2.92 25.44
N LYS A 136 20.17 3.80 24.43
CA LYS A 136 20.45 5.23 24.59
C LYS A 136 19.36 5.92 25.40
N GLN A 137 18.09 5.67 25.06
CA GLN A 137 16.95 6.26 25.74
C GLN A 137 16.82 5.76 27.19
N LEU A 138 17.06 4.47 27.44
CA LEU A 138 17.06 3.90 28.79
C LEU A 138 18.20 4.46 29.63
N GLY A 139 19.42 4.55 29.06
CA GLY A 139 20.56 5.15 29.76
C GLY A 139 20.31 6.62 30.13
N TYR A 140 19.72 7.40 29.22
CA TYR A 140 19.33 8.78 29.49
C TYR A 140 18.26 8.87 30.60
N ALA A 141 17.22 8.05 30.50
CA ALA A 141 16.14 8.02 31.49
C ALA A 141 16.66 7.66 32.89
N LEU A 142 17.54 6.65 32.99
CA LEU A 142 18.15 6.23 34.26
C LEU A 142 19.02 7.34 34.87
N LYS A 143 19.87 7.99 34.07
CA LYS A 143 20.68 9.14 34.54
C LYS A 143 19.80 10.25 35.08
N GLN A 144 18.69 10.55 34.39
CA GLN A 144 17.76 11.59 34.84
C GLN A 144 17.05 11.21 36.14
N GLN A 145 16.66 9.94 36.33
CA GLN A 145 16.05 9.47 37.58
C GLN A 145 17.01 9.58 38.76
N LEU A 146 18.28 9.16 38.58
CA LEU A 146 19.31 9.30 39.60
C LEU A 146 19.56 10.77 39.98
N ARG A 147 19.63 11.66 38.98
CA ARG A 147 19.76 13.10 39.23
C ARG A 147 18.63 13.60 40.11
N LEU A 148 17.37 13.32 39.76
CA LEU A 148 16.20 13.77 40.53
C LEU A 148 16.19 13.24 41.96
N TRP A 149 16.68 12.02 42.18
CA TRP A 149 16.78 11.43 43.51
C TRP A 149 17.89 12.06 44.36
N LEU A 150 19.05 12.35 43.76
CA LEU A 150 20.19 12.97 44.45
C LEU A 150 20.04 14.48 44.69
N THR A 151 19.27 15.18 43.87
CA THR A 151 18.98 16.62 44.04
C THR A 151 17.73 16.90 44.89
N ARG A 152 17.10 15.85 45.43
CA ARG A 152 16.09 15.98 46.49
C ARG A 152 16.77 16.17 47.83
#